data_AF-A0A954ILM6-F1
#
_entry.id   AF-A0A954ILM6-F1
#
_cell.length_a   1.000
_cell.length_b   1.000
_cell.length_c   1.000
_cell.angle_alpha   90.00
_cell.angle_beta   90.00
_cell.angle_gamma   90.00
#
_symmetry.space_group_name_H-M   'P 1'
#
loop_
_entity.id
_entity.type
_entity.pdbx_description
1 polymer ?
#
loop_
_entity_poly.entity_id
_entity_poly.type
_entity_poly.pdbx_seq_one_letter_code
_entity_poly.pdbx_strand_id
1 'polypeptide(L)'
;TVVVCTMTALVIVITGSYDLSKPELAHYITANKGAALTTYAMRQEISWFPYILAAAVMLFAYSTMISWSYYGERCWAYLFGDRTSIVYRLIFIVMVVMGAVMSSTNVLDLSDLAILGMAFPNILGVILMSGVIKRDLDAYWAKLKSGELDAEAAAYRKHEEG
;
A
#
# COMPACT_ATOMS: atom_id res chain seq x y z
N THR A 1 9.02 -0.17 -0.75
CA THR A 1 9.64 1.18 -0.75
C THR A 1 11.11 1.13 -1.13
N VAL A 2 11.94 0.26 -0.52
CA VAL A 2 13.41 0.27 -0.71
C VAL A 2 13.88 -0.01 -2.15
N VAL A 3 13.22 -0.88 -2.92
CA VAL A 3 13.68 -1.23 -4.27
C VAL A 3 12.93 -0.42 -5.33
N VAL A 4 11.61 -0.54 -5.39
CA VAL A 4 10.82 0.07 -6.48
C VAL A 4 10.82 1.61 -6.46
N CYS A 5 10.68 2.22 -5.28
CA CYS A 5 10.66 3.68 -5.18
C CYS A 5 12.05 4.28 -5.40
N THR A 6 13.11 3.60 -4.95
CA THR A 6 14.49 4.08 -5.18
C THR A 6 14.88 3.96 -6.65
N MET A 7 14.54 2.85 -7.33
CA MET A 7 14.75 2.71 -8.77
C MET A 7 14.05 3.83 -9.55
N THR A 8 12.78 4.12 -9.21
CA THR A 8 12.02 5.19 -9.88
C THR A 8 12.65 6.56 -9.62
N ALA A 9 13.02 6.86 -8.37
CA ALA A 9 13.66 8.11 -8.00
C ALA A 9 15.02 8.29 -8.68
N LEU A 10 15.84 7.23 -8.75
CA LEU A 10 17.14 7.25 -9.43
C LEU A 10 16.99 7.59 -10.91
N VAL A 11 16.01 7.00 -11.60
CA VAL A 11 15.75 7.34 -13.02
C VAL A 11 15.36 8.81 -13.17
N ILE A 12 14.49 9.33 -12.30
CA ILE A 12 14.10 10.75 -12.33
C ILE A 12 15.32 11.67 -12.12
N VAL A 13 16.22 11.30 -11.20
CA VAL A 13 17.43 12.10 -10.90
C VAL A 13 18.44 12.04 -12.05
N ILE A 14 18.73 10.85 -12.58
CA ILE A 14 19.71 10.65 -13.66
C ILE A 14 19.28 11.36 -14.95
N THR A 15 17.98 11.28 -15.29
CA THR A 15 17.42 11.95 -16.49
C THR A 15 17.27 13.46 -16.32
N GLY A 16 17.52 14.00 -15.12
CA GLY A 16 17.30 15.43 -14.82
C GLY A 16 15.84 15.84 -14.95
N SER A 17 14.90 14.88 -14.82
CA SER A 17 13.46 15.14 -14.98
C SER A 17 12.84 15.89 -13.81
N TYR A 18 13.61 16.23 -12.78
CA TYR A 18 13.20 17.04 -11.64
C TYR A 18 13.53 18.53 -11.80
N ASP A 19 14.19 18.92 -12.89
CA ASP A 19 14.69 20.28 -13.10
C ASP A 19 13.55 21.28 -13.37
N LEU A 20 13.33 22.17 -12.40
CA LEU A 20 12.30 23.22 -12.44
C LEU A 20 12.63 24.35 -13.42
N SER A 21 13.87 24.44 -13.92
CA SER A 21 14.24 25.45 -14.92
C SER A 21 13.63 25.16 -16.30
N LYS A 22 13.18 23.92 -16.54
CA LYS A 22 12.48 23.51 -17.76
C LYS A 22 10.96 23.73 -17.59
N PRO A 23 10.34 24.69 -18.30
CA PRO A 23 8.93 25.03 -18.10
C PRO A 23 7.98 23.85 -18.39
N GLU A 24 8.35 22.93 -19.30
CA GLU A 24 7.58 21.72 -19.59
C GLU A 24 7.53 20.73 -18.41
N LEU A 25 8.58 20.67 -17.59
CA LEU A 25 8.67 19.77 -16.43
C LEU A 25 8.09 20.40 -15.18
N ALA A 26 8.24 21.71 -15.03
CA ALA A 26 7.71 22.46 -13.90
C ALA A 26 6.20 22.26 -13.72
N HIS A 27 5.45 22.11 -14.82
CA HIS A 27 4.01 21.81 -14.76
C HIS A 27 3.71 20.46 -14.10
N TYR A 28 4.49 19.40 -14.37
CA TYR A 28 4.25 18.09 -13.78
C TYR A 28 4.49 18.07 -12.27
N ILE A 29 5.49 18.81 -11.80
CA ILE A 29 5.85 18.90 -10.38
C ILE A 29 4.84 19.77 -9.63
N THR A 30 4.55 20.97 -10.14
CA THR A 30 3.59 21.89 -9.50
C THR A 30 2.16 21.38 -9.49
N ALA A 31 1.77 20.54 -10.46
CA ALA A 31 0.47 19.90 -10.52
C ALA A 31 0.42 18.51 -9.87
N ASN A 32 1.46 18.08 -9.13
CA ASN A 32 1.54 16.75 -8.49
C ASN A 32 1.29 15.55 -9.43
N LYS A 33 1.69 15.66 -10.70
CA LYS A 33 1.50 14.62 -11.73
C LYS A 33 2.67 13.63 -11.75
N GLY A 34 2.91 12.94 -10.65
CA GLY A 34 4.06 12.03 -10.49
C GLY A 34 4.13 10.91 -11.53
N ALA A 35 3.01 10.29 -11.90
CA ALA A 35 2.99 9.24 -12.92
C ALA A 35 3.40 9.75 -14.31
N ALA A 36 2.98 10.97 -14.67
CA ALA A 36 3.35 11.60 -15.94
C ALA A 36 4.84 11.97 -15.95
N LEU A 37 5.36 12.46 -14.82
CA LEU A 37 6.79 12.77 -14.65
C LEU A 37 7.67 11.53 -14.85
N THR A 38 7.32 10.40 -14.22
CA THR A 38 8.04 9.13 -14.40
C THR A 38 7.97 8.62 -15.84
N THR A 39 6.81 8.77 -16.47
CA THR A 39 6.62 8.38 -17.88
C THR A 39 7.51 9.21 -18.79
N TYR A 40 7.60 10.52 -18.54
CA TYR A 40 8.49 11.41 -19.27
C TYR A 40 9.97 11.04 -19.08
N ALA A 41 10.39 10.81 -17.84
CA ALA A 41 11.76 10.42 -17.51
C ALA A 41 12.17 9.11 -18.21
N MET A 42 11.35 8.08 -18.10
CA MET A 42 11.64 6.77 -18.70
C MET A 42 11.61 6.80 -20.23
N ARG A 43 10.78 7.66 -20.84
CA ARG A 43 10.69 7.79 -22.29
C ARG A 43 11.96 8.33 -22.92
N GLN A 44 12.73 9.17 -22.21
CA GLN A 44 13.98 9.73 -22.73
C GLN A 44 15.02 8.64 -23.01
N GLU A 45 15.04 7.60 -22.18
CA GLU A 45 15.97 6.47 -22.32
C GLU A 45 15.37 5.33 -23.15
N ILE A 46 14.08 5.03 -22.99
CA ILE A 46 13.41 3.90 -23.62
C ILE A 46 12.05 4.35 -24.18
N SER A 47 12.00 4.53 -25.50
CA SER A 47 10.84 5.10 -26.20
C SER A 47 9.53 4.27 -26.08
N TRP A 48 9.62 2.96 -25.89
CA TRP A 48 8.47 2.04 -25.78
C TRP A 48 8.07 1.72 -24.32
N PHE A 49 8.88 2.13 -23.34
CA PHE A 49 8.62 1.87 -21.93
C PHE A 49 7.31 2.49 -21.39
N PRO A 50 6.81 3.65 -21.89
CA PRO A 50 5.53 4.20 -21.45
C PRO A 50 4.35 3.23 -21.52
N TYR A 51 4.32 2.34 -22.52
CA TYR A 51 3.24 1.35 -22.65
C TYR A 51 3.29 0.29 -21.55
N ILE A 52 4.49 -0.19 -21.20
CA ILE A 52 4.68 -1.12 -20.10
C ILE A 52 4.38 -0.46 -18.76
N LEU A 53 4.86 0.78 -18.56
CA LEU A 53 4.61 1.52 -17.33
C LEU A 53 3.11 1.74 -17.12
N ALA A 54 2.36 2.09 -18.17
CA ALA A 54 0.91 2.23 -18.09
C ALA A 54 0.22 0.92 -17.67
N ALA A 55 0.61 -0.22 -18.26
CA ALA A 55 0.07 -1.53 -17.87
C ALA A 55 0.43 -1.89 -16.42
N ALA A 56 1.68 -1.65 -16.00
CA ALA A 56 2.15 -1.89 -14.64
C ALA A 56 1.42 -1.03 -13.61
N VAL A 57 1.23 0.27 -13.89
CA VAL A 57 0.50 1.19 -13.02
C VAL A 57 -0.98 0.79 -12.92
N MET A 58 -1.60 0.34 -14.01
CA MET A 58 -2.98 -0.17 -13.98
C MET A 58 -3.11 -1.40 -13.07
N LEU A 59 -2.23 -2.39 -13.24
CA LEU A 59 -2.22 -3.60 -12.40
C LEU A 59 -1.94 -3.27 -10.93
N PHE A 60 -1.02 -2.34 -10.67
CA PHE A 60 -0.70 -1.88 -9.33
C PHE A 60 -1.89 -1.18 -8.67
N ALA A 61 -2.55 -0.27 -9.37
CA ALA A 61 -3.76 0.40 -8.89
C ALA A 61 -4.87 -0.60 -8.59
N TYR A 62 -5.09 -1.59 -9.47
CA TYR A 62 -6.07 -2.65 -9.26
C TYR A 62 -5.77 -3.50 -8.01
N SER A 63 -4.51 -3.94 -7.85
CA SER A 63 -4.11 -4.70 -6.67
C SER A 63 -4.29 -3.91 -5.36
N THR A 64 -4.04 -2.59 -5.42
CA THR A 64 -4.21 -1.69 -4.29
C THR A 64 -5.70 -1.57 -3.94
N MET A 65 -6.58 -1.38 -4.92
CA MET A 65 -8.03 -1.34 -4.70
C MET A 65 -8.56 -2.61 -4.03
N ILE A 66 -8.10 -3.79 -4.45
CA ILE A 66 -8.51 -5.06 -3.82
C ILE A 66 -8.08 -5.10 -2.34
N SER A 67 -6.82 -4.79 -2.05
CA SER A 67 -6.30 -4.83 -0.68
C SER A 67 -7.06 -3.87 0.25
N TRP A 68 -7.28 -2.64 -0.20
CA TRP A 68 -8.02 -1.65 0.59
C TRP A 68 -9.51 -1.99 0.72
N SER A 69 -10.13 -2.57 -0.31
CA SER A 69 -11.49 -3.10 -0.21
C SER A 69 -11.58 -4.19 0.86
N TYR A 70 -10.61 -5.10 0.90
CA TYR A 70 -10.60 -6.19 1.87
C TYR A 70 -10.36 -5.69 3.29
N TYR A 71 -9.36 -4.83 3.51
CA TYR A 71 -9.07 -4.29 4.84
C TYR A 71 -10.26 -3.51 5.40
N GLY A 72 -10.90 -2.67 4.57
CA GLY A 72 -12.07 -1.93 5.03
C GLY A 72 -13.31 -2.82 5.23
N GLU A 73 -13.48 -3.90 4.44
CA GLU A 73 -14.55 -4.88 4.68
C GLU A 73 -14.37 -5.57 6.03
N ARG A 74 -13.13 -5.94 6.40
CA ARG A 74 -12.85 -6.53 7.72
C ARG A 74 -13.15 -5.55 8.85
N CYS A 75 -12.76 -4.28 8.72
CA CYS A 75 -13.10 -3.24 9.69
C CYS A 75 -14.62 -3.04 9.80
N TRP A 76 -15.33 -3.05 8.68
CA TRP A 76 -16.79 -2.94 8.64
C TRP A 76 -17.47 -4.12 9.32
N ALA A 77 -17.05 -5.34 8.99
CA ALA A 77 -17.58 -6.56 9.59
C ALA A 77 -17.33 -6.61 11.10
N TYR A 78 -16.21 -6.09 11.59
CA TYR A 78 -15.94 -5.97 13.02
C TYR A 78 -16.92 -5.03 13.73
N LEU A 79 -17.34 -3.93 13.08
CA LEU A 79 -18.23 -2.93 13.68
C LEU A 79 -19.73 -3.28 13.55
N PHE A 80 -20.14 -3.80 12.38
CA PHE A 80 -21.55 -3.99 12.02
C PHE A 80 -21.95 -5.45 11.78
N GLY A 81 -21.00 -6.38 11.90
CA GLY A 81 -21.20 -7.81 11.67
C GLY A 81 -21.11 -8.22 10.19
N ASP A 82 -20.74 -9.48 9.94
CA ASP A 82 -20.44 -10.04 8.61
C ASP A 82 -21.61 -9.99 7.61
N ARG A 83 -22.86 -9.94 8.11
CA ARG A 83 -24.05 -9.93 7.25
C ARG A 83 -24.18 -8.63 6.43
N THR A 84 -23.50 -7.56 6.83
CA THR A 84 -23.60 -6.25 6.17
C THR A 84 -22.42 -5.97 5.23
N SER A 85 -21.49 -6.91 5.04
CA SER A 85 -20.31 -6.73 4.18
C SER A 85 -20.64 -6.47 2.71
N ILE A 86 -21.83 -6.89 2.23
CA ILE A 86 -22.29 -6.54 0.88
C ILE A 86 -22.59 -5.05 0.72
N VAL A 87 -23.10 -4.40 1.76
CA VAL A 87 -23.36 -2.95 1.77
C VAL A 87 -22.05 -2.18 1.67
N TYR A 88 -21.03 -2.60 2.43
CA TYR A 88 -19.69 -2.03 2.34
C TYR A 88 -19.11 -2.13 0.92
N ARG A 89 -19.19 -3.31 0.29
CA ARG A 89 -18.68 -3.50 -1.08
C ARG A 89 -19.38 -2.59 -2.09
N LEU A 90 -20.69 -2.38 -1.97
CA LEU A 90 -21.42 -1.45 -2.82
C LEU A 90 -20.96 0.00 -2.60
N ILE A 91 -20.81 0.43 -1.34
CA ILE A 91 -20.30 1.76 -1.01
C ILE A 91 -18.88 1.95 -1.57
N PHE A 92 -18.01 0.94 -1.43
CA PHE A 92 -16.64 0.99 -1.93
C PHE A 92 -16.60 1.20 -3.45
N ILE A 93 -17.41 0.46 -4.22
CA ILE A 93 -17.49 0.62 -5.68
C ILE A 93 -17.95 2.05 -6.05
N VAL A 94 -18.97 2.57 -5.36
CA VAL A 94 -19.45 3.95 -5.60
C VAL A 94 -18.35 4.98 -5.29
N MET A 95 -17.62 4.79 -4.17
CA MET A 95 -16.49 5.64 -3.80
C MET A 95 -15.35 5.60 -4.81
N VAL A 96 -15.04 4.43 -5.38
CA VAL A 96 -14.03 4.29 -6.45
C VAL A 96 -14.43 5.08 -7.69
N VAL A 97 -15.70 4.99 -8.10
CA VAL A 97 -16.21 5.75 -9.25
C VAL A 97 -16.14 7.26 -8.96
N MET A 98 -16.59 7.70 -7.78
CA MET A 98 -16.50 9.12 -7.39
C MET A 98 -15.05 9.61 -7.34
N GLY A 99 -14.13 8.81 -6.80
CA GLY A 99 -12.71 9.12 -6.73
C GLY A 99 -12.06 9.32 -8.10
N ALA A 100 -12.56 8.67 -9.14
CA ALA A 100 -12.09 8.87 -10.52
C ALA A 100 -12.56 10.21 -11.13
N VAL A 101 -13.63 10.83 -10.61
CA VAL A 101 -14.17 12.10 -11.12
C VAL A 101 -13.75 13.31 -10.28
N MET A 102 -13.39 13.09 -9.02
CA MET A 102 -12.94 14.15 -8.11
C MET A 102 -11.51 14.64 -8.43
N SER A 103 -11.24 15.92 -8.14
CA SER A 103 -9.89 16.49 -8.29
C SER A 103 -8.89 15.75 -7.41
N SER A 104 -7.74 15.38 -7.99
CA SER A 104 -6.72 14.58 -7.32
C SER A 104 -6.16 15.25 -6.06
N THR A 105 -6.04 16.57 -6.00
CA THR A 105 -5.47 17.28 -4.83
C THR A 105 -6.32 17.09 -3.57
N ASN A 106 -7.64 17.34 -3.65
CA ASN A 106 -8.52 17.27 -2.49
C ASN A 106 -8.66 15.84 -1.95
N VAL A 107 -8.63 14.84 -2.84
CA VAL A 107 -8.73 13.42 -2.45
C VAL A 107 -7.45 12.95 -1.76
N LEU A 108 -6.28 13.40 -2.22
CA LEU A 108 -5.01 13.06 -1.60
C LEU A 108 -4.90 13.64 -0.18
N ASP A 109 -5.21 14.92 0.00
CA ASP A 109 -5.16 15.57 1.33
C ASP A 109 -6.14 14.92 2.33
N LEU A 110 -7.36 14.58 1.87
CA LEU A 110 -8.33 13.85 2.70
C LEU A 110 -7.84 12.44 3.05
N SER A 111 -7.21 11.75 2.10
CA SER A 111 -6.67 10.41 2.31
C SER A 111 -5.54 10.41 3.34
N ASP A 112 -4.64 11.40 3.26
CA ASP A 112 -3.55 11.56 4.21
C ASP A 112 -4.08 11.82 5.63
N LEU A 113 -5.10 12.66 5.78
CA LEU A 113 -5.75 12.89 7.07
C LEU A 113 -6.43 11.63 7.61
N ALA A 114 -7.12 10.87 6.77
CA ALA A 114 -7.76 9.62 7.17
C ALA A 114 -6.75 8.55 7.59
N ILE A 115 -5.65 8.40 6.85
CA ILE A 115 -4.56 7.48 7.18
C ILE A 115 -3.91 7.89 8.50
N LEU A 116 -3.64 9.19 8.70
CA LEU A 116 -3.10 9.70 9.95
C LEU A 116 -4.05 9.44 11.14
N GLY A 117 -5.36 9.62 10.92
CA GLY A 117 -6.39 9.31 11.90
C GLY A 117 -6.43 7.83 12.30
N MET A 118 -6.16 6.90 11.37
CA MET A 118 -6.03 5.47 11.66
C MET A 118 -4.68 5.12 12.32
N ALA A 119 -3.59 5.76 11.89
CA ALA A 119 -2.25 5.49 12.37
C ALA A 119 -2.07 5.89 13.83
N PHE A 120 -2.65 7.01 14.25
CA PHE A 120 -2.53 7.53 15.62
C PHE A 120 -2.96 6.51 16.71
N PRO A 121 -4.18 5.97 16.71
CA PRO A 121 -4.60 4.97 17.71
C PRO A 121 -3.82 3.65 17.58
N ASN A 122 -3.44 3.25 16.36
CA ASN A 122 -2.65 2.03 16.15
C ASN A 122 -1.26 2.13 16.80
N ILE A 123 -0.54 3.22 16.54
CA ILE A 123 0.78 3.48 17.13
C ILE A 123 0.69 3.54 18.65
N LEU A 124 -0.32 4.23 19.18
CA LEU A 124 -0.53 4.30 20.63
C LEU A 124 -0.76 2.90 21.23
N GLY A 125 -1.58 2.07 20.59
CA GLY A 125 -1.82 0.68 21.00
C GLY A 125 -0.54 -0.17 20.99
N VAL A 126 0.28 -0.05 19.93
CA VAL A 126 1.56 -0.76 19.82
C VAL A 126 2.53 -0.34 20.93
N ILE A 127 2.59 0.96 21.26
CA ILE A 127 3.46 1.45 22.35
C ILE A 127 3.01 0.87 23.69
N LEU A 128 1.71 0.89 23.98
CA LEU A 128 1.16 0.32 25.22
C LEU A 128 1.37 -1.19 25.32
N MET A 129 1.25 -1.91 24.20
CA MET A 129 1.44 -3.37 24.15
C MET A 129 2.89 -3.81 23.91
N SER A 130 3.83 -2.88 23.70
CA SER A 130 5.22 -3.19 23.36
C SER A 130 5.90 -4.16 24.34
N GLY A 131 5.59 -4.05 25.64
CA GLY A 131 6.10 -4.96 26.66
C GLY A 131 5.57 -6.39 26.53
N VAL A 132 4.29 -6.56 26.19
CA VAL A 132 3.68 -7.88 25.96
C VAL A 132 4.24 -8.50 24.68
N ILE A 133 4.28 -7.72 23.60
CA ILE A 133 4.84 -8.15 22.31
C ILE A 133 6.29 -8.61 22.47
N LYS A 134 7.10 -7.88 23.26
CA LYS A 134 8.49 -8.28 23.52
C LYS A 134 8.57 -9.63 24.23
N ARG A 135 7.75 -9.85 25.27
CA ARG A 135 7.74 -11.12 26.00
C ARG A 135 7.33 -12.29 25.10
N ASP A 136 6.29 -12.10 24.28
CA ASP A 136 5.80 -13.13 23.37
C ASP A 136 6.81 -13.41 22.25
N LEU A 137 7.51 -12.37 21.78
CA LEU A 137 8.61 -12.51 20.82
C LEU A 137 9.80 -13.28 21.42
N ASP A 138 10.19 -13.01 22.66
CA ASP A 138 11.27 -13.72 23.36
C ASP A 138 10.91 -15.20 23.54
N ALA A 139 9.65 -15.50 23.91
CA ALA A 139 9.14 -16.86 24.00
C ALA A 139 9.14 -17.57 22.64
N TYR A 140 8.69 -16.90 21.58
CA TYR A 140 8.74 -17.41 20.22
C TYR A 140 10.16 -17.74 19.77
N TRP A 141 11.12 -16.85 20.02
CA TRP A 141 12.54 -17.08 19.69
C TRP A 141 13.15 -18.23 20.48
N ALA A 142 12.78 -18.39 21.75
CA ALA A 142 13.22 -19.53 22.56
C ALA A 142 12.72 -20.85 21.96
N LYS A 143 11.42 -20.92 21.63
CA LYS A 143 10.84 -22.10 20.97
C LYS A 143 11.47 -22.37 19.60
N LEU A 144 11.68 -21.34 18.79
CA LEU A 144 12.32 -21.47 17.48
C LEU A 144 13.75 -22.03 17.58
N LYS A 145 14.56 -21.53 18.52
CA LYS A 145 15.93 -22.02 18.73
C LYS A 145 16.00 -23.42 19.31
N SER A 146 15.00 -23.81 20.11
CA SER A 146 14.91 -25.15 20.69
C SER A 146 14.42 -26.23 19.71
N GLY A 147 13.88 -25.83 18.55
CA GLY A 147 13.26 -26.75 17.59
C GLY A 147 11.84 -27.21 17.96
N GLU A 148 11.28 -26.74 19.08
CA GLU A 148 9.91 -27.06 19.50
C GLU A 148 8.86 -26.64 18.46
N LEU A 149 9.05 -25.50 17.77
CA LEU A 149 8.11 -25.05 16.75
C LEU A 149 8.03 -26.01 15.55
N ASP A 150 9.16 -26.60 15.15
CA ASP A 150 9.19 -27.57 14.05
C ASP A 150 8.52 -28.89 14.46
N ALA A 151 8.69 -29.29 15.73
CA ALA A 151 8.02 -30.45 16.30
C ALA A 151 6.49 -30.26 16.41
N GLU A 152 6.04 -29.08 16.88
CA GLU A 152 4.62 -28.71 16.92
C GLU A 152 4.02 -28.67 15.50
N ALA A 153 4.72 -28.07 14.53
CA ALA A 153 4.27 -28.01 13.13
C ALA A 153 4.21 -29.38 12.44
N ALA A 154 5.07 -30.32 12.81
CA ALA A 154 5.02 -31.70 12.31
C ALA A 154 3.86 -32.50 12.94
N ALA A 155 3.57 -32.26 14.23
CA ALA A 155 2.44 -32.88 14.91
C ALA A 155 1.09 -32.40 14.36
N TYR A 156 0.95 -31.11 14.06
CA TYR A 156 -0.25 -30.55 13.42
C TYR A 156 -0.50 -31.15 12.04
N ARG A 157 0.52 -31.28 11.18
CA ARG A 157 0.39 -31.91 9.87
C ARG A 157 -0.09 -33.37 9.95
N LYS A 158 0.39 -34.13 10.93
CA LYS A 158 -0.09 -35.50 11.18
C LYS A 158 -1.56 -35.58 11.59
N HIS A 159 -2.10 -34.54 12.21
CA HIS A 159 -3.49 -34.47 12.65
C HIS A 159 -4.46 -34.06 11.53
N GLU A 160 -3.98 -33.39 10.48
CA GLU A 160 -4.79 -33.05 9.30
C GLU A 160 -4.83 -34.18 8.25
N GLU A 161 -3.86 -35.09 8.26
CA GLU A 161 -3.76 -36.21 7.31
C GLU A 161 -4.43 -37.52 7.80
N GLY A 162 -4.96 -37.57 9.02
CA GLY A 162 -5.63 -38.74 9.62
C GLY A 162 -7.11 -38.51 9.88
#